data_AF-G2LI41-F1
#
_entry.id   AF-G2LI41-F1
#
_cell.length_a   1.000
_cell.length_b   1.000
_cell.length_c   1.000
_cell.angle_alpha   90.00
_cell.angle_beta   90.00
_cell.angle_gamma   90.00
#
_symmetry.space_group_name_H-M   'P 1'
#
loop_
_entity.id
_entity.type
_entity.pdbx_description
1 polymer ?
#
loop_
_entity_poly.entity_id
_entity_poly.type
_entity_poly.pdbx_seq_one_letter_code
_entity_poly.pdbx_strand_id
1 'polypeptide(L)'
;MRDLPKRLAVGALLGSLALAAGVSVWLVSRSHTRFPQAPHLTPDTVAAKEAVTDPLLSELLADDYADAEELEYYDRAAVRQALLAEQQRATGKRAVAVAYLLAALEENYAHNRGIVLQAFEARLADPTEDDDAIEYVISLCRRGDTTLRQPLLGAAQRCVGESAELLGTFYADLITSDLDGFLDCLSHFPSEDQRRIADLMAASLSVASEEQVSDDQLDALYDSLVHHTTQGKPQHRAAARQCLEALDRELSDSDTTAPAAMLARQRT
;
A
#
# COMPACT_ATOMS: atom_id res chain seq x y z
N MET A 1 -11.79 58.79 -20.18
CA MET A 1 -10.53 58.48 -20.89
C MET A 1 -9.38 59.06 -20.09
N ARG A 2 -8.46 58.18 -19.60
CA ARG A 2 -6.99 58.33 -19.45
C ARG A 2 -6.45 59.63 -18.81
N ASP A 3 -5.55 59.66 -17.84
CA ASP A 3 -4.63 58.66 -17.28
C ASP A 3 -4.10 59.14 -15.90
N LEU A 4 -3.56 58.18 -15.14
CA LEU A 4 -2.90 58.31 -13.85
C LEU A 4 -1.67 59.24 -13.82
N PRO A 5 -1.30 59.78 -12.63
CA PRO A 5 -0.03 60.45 -12.39
C PRO A 5 1.12 59.47 -12.06
N LYS A 6 2.31 59.75 -12.62
CA LYS A 6 3.57 59.07 -12.32
C LYS A 6 4.29 59.72 -11.12
N ARG A 7 4.76 58.83 -10.24
CA ARG A 7 5.57 59.05 -9.04
C ARG A 7 6.98 59.54 -9.35
N LEU A 8 7.55 60.34 -8.45
CA LEU A 8 8.99 60.43 -8.12
C LEU A 8 9.05 60.87 -6.63
N ALA A 9 9.37 59.95 -5.71
CA ALA A 9 10.72 59.65 -5.21
C ALA A 9 11.17 60.64 -4.11
N VAL A 10 11.03 60.22 -2.85
CA VAL A 10 11.78 60.76 -1.72
C VAL A 10 12.22 59.56 -0.88
N GLY A 11 13.54 59.39 -0.76
CA GLY A 11 14.17 58.48 0.18
C GLY A 11 14.47 59.19 1.50
N ALA A 12 14.45 58.42 2.58
CA ALA A 12 15.11 58.70 3.86
C ALA A 12 15.33 57.32 4.52
N LEU A 13 16.56 56.82 4.63
CA LEU A 13 17.55 57.04 5.71
C LEU A 13 17.16 56.43 7.08
N LEU A 14 17.78 55.27 7.33
CA LEU A 14 18.54 54.85 8.52
C LEU A 14 17.97 55.00 9.94
N GLY A 15 18.12 53.89 10.69
CA GLY A 15 18.05 53.77 12.15
C GLY A 15 16.91 52.86 12.58
N SER A 16 17.05 51.84 13.43
CA SER A 16 18.12 51.51 14.37
C SER A 16 17.97 50.05 14.81
N LEU A 17 19.11 49.40 15.06
CA LEU A 17 19.41 48.56 16.22
C LEU A 17 18.24 47.85 16.94
N ALA A 18 18.22 46.51 16.86
CA ALA A 18 17.70 45.67 17.93
C ALA A 18 18.70 44.55 18.27
N LEU A 19 18.99 44.47 19.55
CA LEU A 19 19.96 43.63 20.23
C LEU A 19 19.42 42.21 20.48
N ALA A 20 20.38 41.28 20.45
CA ALA A 20 20.57 40.20 21.41
C ALA A 20 19.69 38.93 21.38
N ALA A 21 20.46 37.84 21.52
CA ALA A 21 20.19 36.59 22.25
C ALA A 21 19.38 35.51 21.55
N GLY A 22 20.04 34.36 21.39
CA GLY A 22 19.37 33.08 21.18
C GLY A 22 20.03 32.19 20.13
N VAL A 23 21.28 31.77 20.37
CA VAL A 23 21.79 30.56 19.72
C VAL A 23 20.99 29.39 20.31
N SER A 24 19.94 28.98 19.61
CA SER A 24 19.25 27.72 19.92
C SER A 24 20.17 26.59 19.47
N VAL A 25 20.96 26.08 20.41
CA VAL A 25 21.55 24.75 20.30
C VAL A 25 20.38 23.77 20.22
N TRP A 26 20.13 23.25 19.02
CA TRP A 26 19.30 22.07 18.85
C TRP A 26 20.07 20.89 19.46
N LEU A 27 19.78 20.60 20.72
CA LEU A 27 19.99 19.28 21.29
C LEU A 27 19.04 18.34 20.55
N VAL A 28 19.55 17.69 19.51
CA VAL A 28 18.95 16.46 18.99
C VAL A 28 19.10 15.43 20.11
N SER A 29 18.08 15.35 20.96
CA SER A 29 17.87 14.20 21.84
C SER A 29 17.53 13.02 20.93
N ARG A 30 18.56 12.30 20.49
CA ARG A 30 18.42 10.91 20.07
C ARG A 30 18.00 10.12 21.32
N SER A 31 16.71 10.09 21.59
CA SER A 31 16.13 8.97 22.32
C SER A 31 16.40 7.73 21.47
N HIS A 32 17.45 7.00 21.83
CA HIS A 32 17.62 5.61 21.45
C HIS A 32 16.40 4.86 21.96
N THR A 33 15.35 4.74 21.14
CA THR A 33 14.54 3.55 21.15
C THR A 33 15.48 2.42 20.79
N ARG A 34 15.92 1.67 21.82
CA ARG A 34 16.45 0.33 21.64
C ARG A 34 15.35 -0.47 20.97
N PHE A 35 15.41 -0.54 19.65
CA PHE A 35 14.90 -1.71 18.97
C PHE A 35 15.62 -2.92 19.58
N PRO A 36 14.92 -4.03 19.86
CA PRO A 36 15.61 -5.28 20.15
C PRO A 36 16.57 -5.51 18.97
N GLN A 37 17.86 -5.65 19.26
CA GLN A 37 18.82 -6.12 18.28
C GLN A 37 18.27 -7.44 17.74
N ALA A 38 17.97 -7.48 16.44
CA ALA A 38 17.86 -8.74 15.73
C ALA A 38 19.11 -9.56 16.08
N PRO A 39 18.97 -10.85 16.41
CA PRO A 39 20.12 -11.68 16.75
C PRO A 39 21.12 -11.57 15.61
N HIS A 40 22.33 -11.07 15.91
CA HIS A 40 23.46 -11.20 15.03
C HIS A 40 23.79 -12.68 14.93
N LEU A 41 23.20 -13.35 13.95
CA LEU A 41 23.59 -14.69 13.56
C LEU A 41 25.04 -14.59 13.08
N THR A 42 25.90 -15.30 13.80
CA THR A 42 27.28 -15.59 13.42
C THR A 42 27.33 -16.22 12.02
N PRO A 43 28.46 -16.16 11.29
CA PRO A 43 28.58 -16.68 9.92
C PRO A 43 28.45 -18.21 9.76
N ASP A 44 27.91 -18.90 10.76
CA ASP A 44 27.70 -20.34 10.82
C ASP A 44 26.21 -20.70 10.84
N THR A 45 25.39 -20.01 10.04
CA THR A 45 24.02 -20.45 9.77
C THR A 45 24.03 -21.54 8.72
N VAL A 46 23.83 -22.76 9.23
CA VAL A 46 23.20 -23.91 8.58
C VAL A 46 23.88 -24.37 7.28
N ALA A 47 24.70 -25.40 7.46
CA ALA A 47 25.06 -26.42 6.49
C ALA A 47 24.27 -26.33 5.17
N ALA A 48 25.03 -26.07 4.10
CA ALA A 48 24.63 -26.22 2.71
C ALA A 48 23.76 -27.48 2.52
N LYS A 49 22.46 -27.27 2.31
CA LYS A 49 21.49 -28.31 1.98
C LYS A 49 21.83 -28.82 0.57
N GLU A 50 22.08 -30.12 0.50
CA GLU A 50 22.74 -30.81 -0.61
C GLU A 50 21.98 -30.75 -1.95
N ALA A 51 22.76 -30.84 -3.03
CA ALA A 51 22.38 -30.64 -4.42
C ALA A 51 21.51 -31.78 -5.00
N VAL A 52 20.25 -31.46 -5.25
CA VAL A 52 19.39 -32.09 -6.27
C VAL A 52 18.60 -30.94 -6.90
N THR A 53 18.87 -30.61 -8.17
CA THR A 53 18.17 -29.55 -8.95
C THR A 53 17.90 -28.27 -8.14
N ASP A 54 18.97 -27.50 -7.90
CA ASP A 54 18.98 -26.23 -7.15
C ASP A 54 17.88 -26.11 -6.07
N PRO A 55 18.06 -26.73 -4.88
CA PRO A 55 17.05 -26.80 -3.83
C PRO A 55 16.50 -25.43 -3.43
N LEU A 56 17.30 -24.38 -3.65
CA LEU A 56 16.94 -22.99 -3.49
C LEU A 56 15.72 -22.59 -4.36
N LEU A 57 15.74 -22.94 -5.65
CA LEU A 57 14.65 -22.62 -6.57
C LEU A 57 13.43 -23.51 -6.37
N SER A 58 13.59 -24.72 -5.85
CA SER A 58 12.43 -25.58 -5.55
C SER A 58 11.60 -25.07 -4.38
N GLU A 59 12.22 -24.39 -3.42
CA GLU A 59 11.52 -23.77 -2.28
C GLU A 59 10.95 -22.40 -2.68
N LEU A 60 11.72 -21.58 -3.41
CA LEU A 60 11.28 -20.24 -3.85
C LEU A 60 10.23 -20.23 -4.98
N LEU A 61 10.15 -21.32 -5.76
CA LEU A 61 9.27 -21.43 -6.94
C LEU A 61 8.45 -22.74 -6.90
N ALA A 62 7.97 -23.12 -5.72
CA ALA A 62 7.18 -24.33 -5.52
C ALA A 62 5.89 -24.25 -6.37
N ASP A 63 5.65 -25.28 -7.19
CA ASP A 63 4.50 -25.34 -8.12
C ASP A 63 4.35 -24.10 -9.03
N ASP A 64 5.48 -23.48 -9.39
CA ASP A 64 5.57 -22.22 -10.17
C ASP A 64 4.98 -20.98 -9.45
N TYR A 65 4.65 -21.09 -8.17
CA TYR A 65 4.29 -19.99 -7.28
C TYR A 65 5.54 -19.41 -6.62
N ALA A 66 5.63 -18.07 -6.54
CA ALA A 66 6.75 -17.38 -5.93
C ALA A 66 6.39 -16.78 -4.57
N ASP A 67 7.13 -17.18 -3.54
CA ASP A 67 7.06 -16.57 -2.23
C ASP A 67 8.27 -15.66 -2.00
N ALA A 68 8.02 -14.35 -1.86
CA ALA A 68 9.07 -13.38 -1.63
C ALA A 68 9.45 -13.21 -0.15
N GLU A 69 8.64 -13.73 0.78
CA GLU A 69 8.99 -13.77 2.22
C GLU A 69 10.17 -14.74 2.44
N GLU A 70 10.19 -15.82 1.68
CA GLU A 70 11.26 -16.81 1.71
C GLU A 70 12.64 -16.24 1.34
N LEU A 71 12.70 -15.14 0.58
CA LEU A 71 13.95 -14.46 0.21
C LEU A 71 14.78 -14.00 1.42
N GLU A 72 14.17 -13.83 2.60
CA GLU A 72 14.86 -13.41 3.82
C GLU A 72 15.73 -14.52 4.43
N TYR A 73 15.44 -15.79 4.14
CA TYR A 73 16.13 -16.93 4.73
C TYR A 73 17.36 -17.39 3.95
N TYR A 74 17.61 -16.83 2.76
CA TYR A 74 18.69 -17.27 1.89
C TYR A 74 19.72 -16.17 1.61
N ASP A 75 20.90 -16.60 1.15
CA ASP A 75 21.91 -15.67 0.64
C ASP A 75 21.40 -14.96 -0.63
N ARG A 76 21.20 -13.64 -0.53
CA ARG A 76 20.65 -12.82 -1.61
C ARG A 76 21.46 -12.90 -2.91
N ALA A 77 22.78 -13.04 -2.83
CA ALA A 77 23.63 -13.09 -4.01
C ALA A 77 23.45 -14.43 -4.75
N ALA A 78 23.40 -15.54 -4.01
CA ALA A 78 23.13 -16.87 -4.53
C ALA A 78 21.73 -16.94 -5.17
N VAL A 79 20.69 -16.46 -4.47
CA VAL A 79 19.31 -16.42 -4.99
C VAL A 79 19.23 -15.63 -6.28
N ARG A 80 19.77 -14.41 -6.30
CA ARG A 80 19.79 -13.58 -7.50
C ARG A 80 20.46 -14.31 -8.66
N GLN A 81 21.60 -14.96 -8.44
CA GLN A 81 22.31 -15.69 -9.50
C GLN A 81 21.47 -16.86 -10.04
N ALA A 82 20.84 -17.62 -9.15
CA ALA A 82 19.95 -18.72 -9.53
C ALA A 82 18.73 -18.23 -10.33
N LEU A 83 18.08 -17.16 -9.87
CA LEU A 83 16.93 -16.56 -10.55
C LEU A 83 17.29 -15.96 -11.91
N LEU A 84 18.44 -15.29 -12.04
CA LEU A 84 18.92 -14.77 -13.33
C LEU A 84 19.21 -15.90 -14.34
N ALA A 85 19.74 -17.03 -13.86
CA ALA A 85 19.91 -18.22 -14.69
C ALA A 85 18.56 -18.83 -15.07
N GLU A 86 17.61 -18.87 -14.14
CA GLU A 86 16.25 -19.38 -14.37
C GLU A 86 15.45 -18.51 -15.34
N GLN A 87 15.62 -17.19 -15.28
CA GLN A 87 14.93 -16.23 -16.16
C GLN A 87 15.17 -16.52 -17.65
N GLN A 88 16.31 -17.10 -18.02
CA GLN A 88 16.64 -17.43 -19.42
C GLN A 88 15.89 -18.67 -19.95
N ARG A 89 15.38 -19.52 -19.06
CA ARG A 89 14.74 -20.81 -19.42
C ARG A 89 13.27 -20.89 -19.00
N ALA A 90 12.84 -20.07 -18.05
CA ALA A 90 11.47 -20.06 -17.56
C ALA A 90 10.47 -19.59 -18.64
N THR A 91 9.28 -20.18 -18.64
CA THR A 91 8.17 -19.86 -19.55
C THR A 91 6.85 -19.87 -18.80
N GLY A 92 5.81 -19.22 -19.34
CA GLY A 92 4.47 -19.24 -18.73
C GLY A 92 4.46 -18.67 -17.31
N LYS A 93 3.70 -19.30 -16.40
CA LYS A 93 3.58 -18.91 -14.98
C LYS A 93 4.94 -18.79 -14.29
N ARG A 94 5.82 -19.77 -14.51
CA ARG A 94 7.17 -19.78 -13.94
C ARG A 94 8.00 -18.55 -14.33
N ALA A 95 7.84 -18.04 -15.55
CA ALA A 95 8.54 -16.83 -15.97
C ALA A 95 8.06 -15.58 -15.21
N VAL A 96 6.76 -15.51 -14.92
CA VAL A 96 6.15 -14.42 -14.14
C VAL A 96 6.62 -14.48 -12.69
N ALA A 97 6.61 -15.65 -12.07
CA ALA A 97 7.09 -15.88 -10.71
C ALA A 97 8.57 -15.51 -10.55
N VAL A 98 9.42 -15.91 -11.49
CA VAL A 98 10.84 -15.51 -11.52
C VAL A 98 11.01 -13.99 -11.69
N ALA A 99 10.24 -13.37 -12.58
CA ALA A 99 10.26 -11.92 -12.75
C ALA A 99 9.85 -11.21 -11.46
N TYR A 100 8.81 -11.68 -10.78
CA TYR A 100 8.39 -11.13 -9.50
C TYR A 100 9.49 -11.22 -8.43
N LEU A 101 10.14 -12.38 -8.24
CA LEU A 101 11.23 -12.51 -7.26
C LEU A 101 12.43 -11.62 -7.62
N LEU A 102 12.78 -11.51 -8.90
CA LEU A 102 13.84 -10.58 -9.34
C LEU A 102 13.45 -9.12 -9.08
N ALA A 103 12.20 -8.73 -9.30
CA ALA A 103 11.70 -7.40 -8.94
C ALA A 103 11.74 -7.19 -7.41
N ALA A 104 11.37 -8.18 -6.61
CA ALA A 104 11.45 -8.12 -5.15
C ALA A 104 12.90 -7.95 -4.62
N LEU A 105 13.90 -8.38 -5.41
CA LEU A 105 15.32 -8.18 -5.16
C LEU A 105 15.90 -6.89 -5.78
N GLU A 106 15.06 -6.03 -6.34
CA GLU A 106 15.44 -4.81 -7.08
C GLU A 106 16.31 -5.06 -8.33
N GLU A 107 16.41 -6.31 -8.79
CA GLU A 107 17.20 -6.68 -9.96
C GLU A 107 16.42 -6.34 -11.23
N ASN A 108 16.97 -5.43 -12.05
CA ASN A 108 16.31 -4.89 -13.25
C ASN A 108 14.80 -4.59 -13.02
N TYR A 109 14.53 -3.90 -11.91
CA TYR A 109 13.19 -3.74 -11.34
C TYR A 109 12.12 -3.37 -12.37
N ALA A 110 12.37 -2.32 -13.16
CA ALA A 110 11.39 -1.81 -14.12
C ALA A 110 10.99 -2.84 -15.19
N HIS A 111 11.95 -3.64 -15.67
CA HIS A 111 11.68 -4.69 -16.64
C HIS A 111 10.86 -5.83 -16.03
N ASN A 112 11.30 -6.33 -14.88
CA ASN A 112 10.68 -7.44 -14.19
C ASN A 112 9.27 -7.10 -13.67
N ARG A 113 9.10 -5.91 -13.08
CA ARG A 113 7.79 -5.33 -12.75
C ARG A 113 6.88 -5.25 -13.98
N GLY A 114 7.43 -4.91 -15.15
CA GLY A 114 6.67 -4.84 -16.40
C GLY A 114 6.09 -6.19 -16.82
N ILE A 115 6.85 -7.27 -16.65
CA ILE A 115 6.38 -8.65 -16.90
C ILE A 115 5.24 -9.02 -15.95
N VAL A 116 5.40 -8.73 -14.66
CA VAL A 116 4.38 -9.00 -13.64
C VAL A 116 3.09 -8.22 -13.93
N LEU A 117 3.21 -6.93 -14.29
CA LEU A 117 2.05 -6.11 -14.68
C LEU A 117 1.36 -6.60 -15.95
N GLN A 118 2.11 -7.14 -16.91
CA GLN A 118 1.52 -7.73 -18.10
C GLN A 118 0.70 -8.98 -17.76
N ALA A 119 1.21 -9.84 -16.86
CA ALA A 119 0.47 -11.01 -16.37
C ALA A 119 -0.78 -10.60 -15.58
N PHE A 120 -0.66 -9.57 -14.75
CA PHE A 120 -1.79 -8.98 -14.03
C PHE A 120 -2.89 -8.49 -14.99
N GLU A 121 -2.55 -7.69 -16.01
CA GLU A 121 -3.55 -7.23 -16.99
C GLU A 121 -4.16 -8.38 -17.79
N ALA A 122 -3.39 -9.43 -18.10
CA ALA A 122 -3.93 -10.64 -18.73
C ALA A 122 -4.94 -11.35 -17.81
N ARG A 123 -4.63 -11.51 -16.52
CA ARG A 123 -5.54 -12.06 -15.52
C ARG A 123 -6.81 -11.23 -15.33
N LEU A 124 -6.73 -9.91 -15.42
CA LEU A 124 -7.91 -9.04 -15.38
C LEU A 124 -8.77 -9.12 -16.65
N ALA A 125 -8.18 -9.53 -17.77
CA ALA A 125 -8.90 -9.74 -19.02
C ALA A 125 -9.55 -11.13 -19.10
N ASP A 126 -8.93 -12.15 -18.48
CA ASP A 126 -9.41 -13.52 -18.44
C ASP A 126 -9.41 -14.07 -17.00
N PRO A 127 -10.59 -14.22 -16.37
CA PRO A 127 -10.69 -14.70 -14.99
C PRO A 127 -10.40 -16.20 -14.80
N THR A 128 -10.05 -16.93 -15.86
CA THR A 128 -9.59 -18.32 -15.76
C THR A 128 -8.08 -18.45 -15.51
N GLU A 129 -7.34 -17.35 -15.66
CA GLU A 129 -5.94 -17.28 -15.29
C GLU A 129 -5.76 -17.28 -13.75
N ASP A 130 -4.52 -17.46 -13.29
CA ASP A 130 -4.21 -17.53 -11.85
C ASP A 130 -4.22 -16.17 -11.14
N ASP A 131 -4.57 -16.16 -9.85
CA ASP A 131 -4.63 -14.97 -9.01
C ASP A 131 -3.24 -14.54 -8.51
N ASP A 132 -2.23 -15.40 -8.65
CA ASP A 132 -0.82 -15.13 -8.33
C ASP A 132 -0.33 -13.76 -8.82
N ALA A 133 -0.71 -13.38 -10.05
CA ALA A 133 -0.26 -12.11 -10.60
C ALA A 133 -0.83 -10.90 -9.83
N ILE A 134 -2.03 -11.02 -9.26
CA ILE A 134 -2.63 -10.00 -8.40
C ILE A 134 -1.84 -9.93 -7.09
N GLU A 135 -1.55 -11.09 -6.48
CA GLU A 135 -0.75 -11.18 -5.25
C GLU A 135 0.65 -10.57 -5.42
N TYR A 136 1.32 -10.85 -6.53
CA TYR A 136 2.64 -10.31 -6.82
C TYR A 136 2.61 -8.77 -6.93
N VAL A 137 1.59 -8.20 -7.60
CA VAL A 137 1.45 -6.74 -7.71
C VAL A 137 1.15 -6.12 -6.34
N ILE A 138 0.28 -6.75 -5.53
CA ILE A 138 0.00 -6.33 -4.16
C ILE A 138 1.29 -6.35 -3.32
N SER A 139 2.07 -7.43 -3.38
CA SER A 139 3.32 -7.58 -2.65
C SER A 139 4.36 -6.53 -3.05
N LEU A 140 4.54 -6.26 -4.35
CA LEU A 140 5.43 -5.20 -4.82
C LEU A 140 4.97 -3.81 -4.33
N CYS A 141 3.66 -3.57 -4.27
CA CYS A 141 3.11 -2.34 -3.70
C CYS A 141 3.40 -2.23 -2.20
N ARG A 142 3.19 -3.31 -1.43
CA ARG A 142 3.49 -3.39 0.01
C ARG A 142 4.98 -3.19 0.32
N ARG A 143 5.85 -3.61 -0.60
CA ARG A 143 7.31 -3.39 -0.54
C ARG A 143 7.75 -1.96 -0.88
N GLY A 144 6.82 -1.09 -1.27
CA GLY A 144 7.06 0.34 -1.39
C GLY A 144 6.83 0.93 -2.79
N ASP A 145 6.51 0.13 -3.80
CA ASP A 145 6.15 0.69 -5.11
C ASP A 145 4.71 1.21 -5.14
N THR A 146 4.55 2.42 -4.63
CA THR A 146 3.25 3.11 -4.57
C THR A 146 2.66 3.41 -5.94
N THR A 147 3.43 3.32 -7.03
CA THR A 147 2.90 3.52 -8.39
C THR A 147 1.94 2.40 -8.81
N LEU A 148 1.96 1.27 -8.10
CA LEU A 148 1.07 0.13 -8.30
C LEU A 148 -0.30 0.30 -7.64
N ARG A 149 -0.49 1.31 -6.78
CA ARG A 149 -1.79 1.57 -6.15
C ARG A 149 -2.89 1.84 -7.17
N GLN A 150 -2.60 2.65 -8.19
CA GLN A 150 -3.57 3.00 -9.22
C GLN A 150 -4.02 1.79 -10.07
N PRO A 151 -3.13 0.96 -10.64
CA PRO A 151 -3.57 -0.24 -11.36
C PRO A 151 -4.31 -1.23 -10.46
N LEU A 152 -3.90 -1.39 -9.18
CA LEU A 152 -4.62 -2.23 -8.23
C LEU A 152 -6.04 -1.73 -7.96
N LEU A 153 -6.22 -0.44 -7.61
CA LEU A 153 -7.56 0.14 -7.42
C LEU A 153 -8.42 0.03 -8.69
N GLY A 154 -7.82 0.24 -9.86
CA GLY A 154 -8.49 0.10 -11.16
C GLY A 154 -8.91 -1.32 -11.53
N ALA A 155 -8.47 -2.34 -10.79
CA ALA A 155 -8.86 -3.73 -11.01
C ALA A 155 -10.22 -4.07 -10.40
N ALA A 156 -10.75 -3.26 -9.49
CA ALA A 156 -11.96 -3.56 -8.72
C ALA A 156 -13.21 -3.90 -9.57
N GLN A 157 -13.32 -3.34 -10.78
CA GLN A 157 -14.42 -3.61 -11.71
C GLN A 157 -14.28 -4.93 -12.48
N ARG A 158 -13.06 -5.46 -12.56
CA ARG A 158 -12.72 -6.65 -13.35
C ARG A 158 -12.54 -7.91 -12.49
N CYS A 159 -12.42 -7.74 -11.17
CA CYS A 159 -12.27 -8.83 -10.22
C CYS A 159 -13.60 -9.28 -9.62
N VAL A 160 -13.74 -10.61 -9.47
CA VAL A 160 -14.87 -11.31 -8.85
C VAL A 160 -14.32 -12.49 -8.02
N GLY A 161 -15.13 -13.01 -7.10
CA GLY A 161 -14.72 -14.16 -6.26
C GLY A 161 -13.48 -13.87 -5.44
N GLU A 162 -12.56 -14.84 -5.38
CA GLU A 162 -11.31 -14.79 -4.62
C GLU A 162 -10.45 -13.55 -4.94
N SER A 163 -10.32 -13.17 -6.22
CA SER A 163 -9.58 -11.97 -6.60
C SER A 163 -10.18 -10.68 -6.02
N ALA A 164 -11.51 -10.63 -5.86
CA ALA A 164 -12.17 -9.49 -5.25
C ALA A 164 -11.95 -9.44 -3.73
N GLU A 165 -11.87 -10.59 -3.08
CA GLU A 165 -11.52 -10.72 -1.65
C GLU A 165 -10.06 -10.32 -1.40
N LEU A 166 -9.14 -10.77 -2.25
CA LEU A 166 -7.72 -10.36 -2.26
C LEU A 166 -7.56 -8.85 -2.38
N LEU A 167 -8.25 -8.23 -3.35
CA LEU A 167 -8.23 -6.77 -3.52
C LEU A 167 -8.91 -6.04 -2.37
N GLY A 168 -10.02 -6.56 -1.84
CA GLY A 168 -10.70 -6.02 -0.67
C GLY A 168 -9.77 -5.95 0.54
N THR A 169 -9.06 -7.04 0.82
CA THR A 169 -8.04 -7.12 1.87
C THR A 169 -6.93 -6.11 1.66
N PHE A 170 -6.42 -5.99 0.44
CA PHE A 170 -5.43 -4.96 0.10
C PHE A 170 -5.97 -3.54 0.34
N TYR A 171 -7.23 -3.24 -0.01
CA TYR A 171 -7.81 -1.92 0.20
C TYR A 171 -8.04 -1.62 1.69
N ALA A 172 -8.48 -2.61 2.47
CA ALA A 172 -8.62 -2.53 3.91
C ALA A 172 -7.28 -2.24 4.60
N ASP A 173 -6.22 -2.94 4.22
CA ASP A 173 -4.85 -2.67 4.70
C ASP A 173 -4.38 -1.27 4.30
N LEU A 174 -4.63 -0.86 3.05
CA LEU A 174 -4.15 0.41 2.53
C LEU A 174 -4.86 1.60 3.19
N ILE A 175 -6.17 1.52 3.41
CA ILE A 175 -6.92 2.62 4.05
C ILE A 175 -6.57 2.75 5.55
N THR A 176 -6.28 1.64 6.23
CA THR A 176 -5.89 1.65 7.65
C THR A 176 -4.45 2.11 7.87
N SER A 177 -3.54 1.76 6.96
CA SER A 177 -2.12 2.13 7.06
C SER A 177 -1.76 3.49 6.43
N ASP A 178 -2.45 3.89 5.36
CA ASP A 178 -2.20 5.13 4.60
C ASP A 178 -3.50 5.72 4.04
N LEU A 179 -4.37 6.19 4.95
CA LEU A 179 -5.66 6.81 4.61
C LEU A 179 -5.53 7.92 3.55
N ASP A 180 -4.56 8.82 3.72
CA ASP A 180 -4.39 9.95 2.82
C ASP A 180 -3.98 9.49 1.41
N GLY A 181 -3.06 8.52 1.32
CA GLY A 181 -2.64 7.95 0.04
C GLY A 181 -3.75 7.12 -0.63
N PHE A 182 -4.55 6.40 0.16
CA PHE A 182 -5.73 5.69 -0.35
C PHE A 182 -6.76 6.67 -0.94
N LEU A 183 -7.13 7.70 -0.19
CA LEU A 183 -8.12 8.70 -0.62
C LEU A 183 -7.64 9.53 -1.81
N ASP A 184 -6.35 9.89 -1.85
CA ASP A 184 -5.77 10.59 -3.00
C ASP A 184 -5.87 9.71 -4.25
N CYS A 185 -5.46 8.45 -4.18
CA CYS A 185 -5.55 7.52 -5.30
C CYS A 185 -7.01 7.30 -5.75
N LEU A 186 -7.91 7.01 -4.80
CA LEU A 186 -9.33 6.77 -5.04
C LEU A 186 -10.01 7.97 -5.71
N SER A 187 -9.62 9.19 -5.35
CA SER A 187 -10.23 10.42 -5.89
C SER A 187 -10.04 10.60 -7.41
N HIS A 188 -9.09 9.88 -8.02
CA HIS A 188 -8.85 9.92 -9.47
C HIS A 188 -9.82 9.05 -10.27
N PHE A 189 -10.61 8.20 -9.62
CA PHE A 189 -11.57 7.32 -10.28
C PHE A 189 -12.96 7.97 -10.41
N PRO A 190 -13.77 7.58 -11.42
CA PRO A 190 -15.18 7.92 -11.48
C PRO A 190 -15.94 7.50 -10.22
N SER A 191 -17.05 8.20 -9.90
CA SER A 191 -17.81 7.93 -8.66
C SER A 191 -18.33 6.50 -8.54
N GLU A 192 -18.64 5.83 -9.65
CA GLU A 192 -19.09 4.43 -9.66
C GLU A 192 -17.95 3.47 -9.27
N ASP A 193 -16.76 3.70 -9.80
CA ASP A 193 -15.56 2.95 -9.46
C ASP A 193 -15.14 3.20 -8.01
N GLN A 194 -15.24 4.46 -7.55
CA GLN A 194 -14.99 4.79 -6.14
C GLN A 194 -15.88 3.99 -5.20
N ARG A 195 -17.17 3.87 -5.54
CA ARG A 195 -18.12 3.08 -4.76
C ARG A 195 -17.75 1.61 -4.75
N ARG A 196 -17.46 1.01 -5.91
CA ARG A 196 -17.09 -0.40 -5.99
C ARG A 196 -15.83 -0.71 -5.16
N ILE A 197 -14.82 0.14 -5.23
CA ILE A 197 -13.60 0.01 -4.43
C ILE A 197 -13.92 0.14 -2.93
N ALA A 198 -14.72 1.13 -2.55
CA ALA A 198 -15.15 1.34 -1.17
C ALA A 198 -15.95 0.14 -0.62
N ASP A 199 -16.79 -0.49 -1.44
CA ASP A 199 -17.58 -1.66 -1.04
C ASP A 199 -16.70 -2.88 -0.75
N LEU A 200 -15.70 -3.16 -1.60
CA LEU A 200 -14.74 -4.24 -1.36
C LEU A 200 -13.91 -3.99 -0.10
N MET A 201 -13.50 -2.74 0.13
CA MET A 201 -12.78 -2.32 1.33
C MET A 201 -13.61 -2.50 2.59
N ALA A 202 -14.87 -2.06 2.60
CA ALA A 202 -15.76 -2.17 3.74
C ALA A 202 -16.09 -3.63 4.09
N ALA A 203 -16.42 -4.45 3.08
CA ALA A 203 -16.67 -5.88 3.26
C ALA A 203 -15.47 -6.59 3.91
N SER A 204 -14.26 -6.28 3.45
CA SER A 204 -13.04 -6.88 4.02
C SER A 204 -12.76 -6.39 5.46
N LEU A 205 -12.97 -5.11 5.76
CA LEU A 205 -12.83 -4.59 7.14
C LEU A 205 -13.83 -5.22 8.12
N SER A 206 -15.06 -5.49 7.66
CA SER A 206 -16.09 -6.16 8.46
C SER A 206 -15.66 -7.58 8.84
N VAL A 207 -15.23 -8.38 7.87
CA VAL A 207 -14.71 -9.73 8.12
C VAL A 207 -13.45 -9.70 9.01
N ALA A 208 -12.53 -8.78 8.74
CA ALA A 208 -11.31 -8.63 9.53
C ALA A 208 -11.58 -8.14 10.96
N SER A 209 -12.70 -7.47 11.24
CA SER A 209 -13.04 -7.03 12.60
C SER A 209 -13.34 -8.18 13.56
N GLU A 210 -13.69 -9.36 13.03
CA GLU A 210 -13.89 -10.57 13.84
C GLU A 210 -12.56 -11.20 14.30
N GLU A 211 -11.44 -10.89 13.64
CA GLU A 211 -10.16 -11.59 13.87
C GLU A 211 -8.91 -10.68 14.06
N GLN A 212 -8.89 -9.47 13.49
CA GLN A 212 -7.64 -8.69 13.27
C GLN A 212 -7.78 -7.16 13.45
N VAL A 213 -8.93 -6.55 13.17
CA VAL A 213 -9.18 -5.11 13.37
C VAL A 213 -9.98 -4.90 14.65
N SER A 214 -9.38 -4.28 15.66
CA SER A 214 -10.14 -3.95 16.89
C SER A 214 -11.22 -2.90 16.62
N ASP A 215 -12.34 -2.97 17.35
CA ASP A 215 -13.41 -1.96 17.32
C ASP A 215 -12.85 -0.53 17.44
N ASP A 216 -11.84 -0.33 18.31
CA ASP A 216 -11.17 0.97 18.50
C ASP A 216 -10.47 1.48 17.22
N GLN A 217 -9.86 0.59 16.44
CA GLN A 217 -9.23 0.95 15.17
C GLN A 217 -10.27 1.32 14.11
N LEU A 218 -11.38 0.58 14.07
CA LEU A 218 -12.48 0.86 13.15
C LEU A 218 -13.14 2.21 13.48
N ASP A 219 -13.39 2.48 14.77
CA ASP A 219 -13.91 3.77 15.24
C ASP A 219 -12.97 4.94 14.89
N ALA A 220 -11.65 4.76 15.06
CA ALA A 220 -10.66 5.77 14.71
C ALA A 220 -10.60 6.03 13.19
N LEU A 221 -10.71 4.99 12.37
CA LEU A 221 -10.81 5.12 10.91
C LEU A 221 -12.09 5.88 10.52
N TYR A 222 -13.23 5.53 11.12
CA TYR A 222 -14.50 6.18 10.87
C TYR A 222 -14.44 7.69 11.20
N ASP A 223 -13.93 8.05 12.38
CA ASP A 223 -13.74 9.45 12.79
C ASP A 223 -12.83 10.21 11.82
N SER A 224 -11.76 9.56 11.36
CA SER A 224 -10.83 10.14 10.38
C SER A 224 -11.53 10.39 9.05
N LEU A 225 -12.33 9.44 8.56
CA LEU A 225 -13.12 9.61 7.34
C LEU A 225 -14.15 10.74 7.46
N VAL A 226 -14.85 10.85 8.60
CA VAL A 226 -15.77 11.97 8.88
C VAL A 226 -15.03 13.31 8.84
N HIS A 227 -13.84 13.38 9.43
CA HIS A 227 -12.99 14.56 9.34
C HIS A 227 -12.62 14.87 7.88
N HIS A 228 -12.25 13.88 7.07
CA HIS A 228 -11.91 14.08 5.66
C HIS A 228 -13.09 14.59 4.82
N THR A 229 -14.33 14.17 5.09
CA THR A 229 -15.50 14.66 4.35
C THR A 229 -15.82 16.13 4.64
N THR A 230 -15.53 16.61 5.84
CA THR A 230 -15.93 17.96 6.31
C THR A 230 -14.78 18.96 6.24
N GLN A 231 -13.59 18.56 6.67
CA GLN A 231 -12.42 19.42 6.88
C GLN A 231 -11.20 19.01 6.01
N GLY A 232 -11.25 17.85 5.37
CA GLY A 232 -10.17 17.36 4.49
C GLY A 232 -10.01 18.13 3.18
N LYS A 233 -8.96 17.75 2.44
CA LYS A 233 -8.65 18.25 1.09
C LYS A 233 -9.88 18.12 0.18
N PRO A 234 -10.23 19.13 -0.64
CA PRO A 234 -11.43 19.10 -1.48
C PRO A 234 -11.54 17.85 -2.36
N GLN A 235 -10.42 17.38 -2.92
CA GLN A 235 -10.38 16.18 -3.75
C GLN A 235 -10.69 14.88 -2.99
N HIS A 236 -10.40 14.80 -1.68
CA HIS A 236 -10.63 13.60 -0.87
C HIS A 236 -12.09 13.47 -0.42
N ARG A 237 -12.86 14.57 -0.39
CA ARG A 237 -14.19 14.59 0.26
C ARG A 237 -15.18 13.61 -0.36
N ALA A 238 -15.18 13.50 -1.69
CA ALA A 238 -16.07 12.58 -2.40
C ALA A 238 -15.68 11.12 -2.15
N ALA A 239 -14.38 10.81 -2.27
CA ALA A 239 -13.83 9.49 -1.99
C ALA A 239 -14.10 9.06 -0.54
N ALA A 240 -13.79 9.92 0.43
CA ALA A 240 -14.03 9.65 1.85
C ALA A 240 -15.52 9.42 2.16
N ARG A 241 -16.42 10.13 1.46
CA ARG A 241 -17.86 9.90 1.57
C ARG A 241 -18.26 8.52 1.04
N GLN A 242 -17.74 8.09 -0.10
CA GLN A 242 -18.02 6.74 -0.61
C GLN A 242 -17.53 5.66 0.37
N CYS A 243 -16.36 5.85 1.00
CA CYS A 243 -15.86 4.94 2.04
C CYS A 243 -16.79 4.87 3.26
N LEU A 244 -17.27 6.03 3.77
CA LEU A 244 -18.24 6.05 4.87
C LEU A 244 -19.56 5.38 4.49
N GLU A 245 -20.11 5.71 3.32
CA GLU A 245 -21.36 5.12 2.83
C GLU A 245 -21.26 3.59 2.64
N ALA A 246 -20.05 3.07 2.36
CA ALA A 246 -19.79 1.64 2.28
C ALA A 246 -19.72 1.01 3.68
N LEU A 247 -18.98 1.60 4.62
CA LEU A 247 -18.89 1.14 6.00
C LEU A 247 -20.26 1.16 6.70
N ASP A 248 -21.03 2.23 6.53
CA ASP A 248 -22.36 2.36 7.12
C ASP A 248 -23.31 1.24 6.64
N ARG A 249 -23.21 0.85 5.36
CA ARG A 249 -24.00 -0.28 4.83
C ARG A 249 -23.58 -1.59 5.45
N GLU A 250 -22.28 -1.88 5.42
CA GLU A 250 -21.77 -3.15 5.89
C GLU A 250 -22.06 -3.37 7.39
N LEU A 251 -21.91 -2.32 8.20
CA LEU A 251 -22.21 -2.35 9.63
C LEU A 251 -23.71 -2.37 9.96
N SER A 252 -24.56 -1.94 9.02
CA SER A 252 -26.02 -2.02 9.19
C SER A 252 -26.57 -3.41 8.84
N ASP A 253 -25.92 -4.11 7.91
CA ASP A 253 -26.33 -5.45 7.46
C ASP A 253 -25.80 -6.56 8.40
N SER A 254 -24.74 -6.28 9.15
CA SER A 254 -24.23 -7.17 10.19
C SER A 254 -25.11 -7.08 11.46
N ASP A 255 -25.87 -8.12 11.77
CA ASP A 255 -26.66 -8.30 13.02
C ASP A 255 -25.79 -8.28 14.32
N THR A 256 -24.49 -8.04 14.20
CA THR A 256 -23.54 -7.83 15.29
C THR A 256 -23.82 -6.52 16.00
N THR A 257 -23.70 -6.55 17.33
CA THR A 257 -23.81 -5.38 18.20
C THR A 257 -22.95 -4.24 17.68
N ALA A 258 -23.57 -3.29 16.99
CA ALA A 258 -22.92 -2.06 16.53
C ALA A 258 -22.07 -1.47 17.67
N PRO A 259 -20.84 -1.01 17.40
CA PRO A 259 -19.97 -0.43 18.41
C PRO A 259 -20.72 0.60 19.26
N ALA A 260 -20.52 0.58 20.57
CA ALA A 260 -21.31 1.40 21.50
C ALA A 260 -21.24 2.92 21.19
N ALA A 261 -20.18 3.37 20.53
CA ALA A 261 -20.01 4.74 20.04
C ALA A 261 -20.97 5.08 18.88
N MET A 262 -21.34 4.14 18.02
CA MET A 262 -22.26 4.34 16.89
C MET A 262 -23.73 4.42 17.32
N LEU A 263 -24.16 3.60 18.28
CA LEU A 263 -25.52 3.66 18.84
C LEU A 263 -25.81 5.01 19.54
N ALA A 264 -24.76 5.67 20.05
CA ALA A 264 -24.88 7.01 20.62
C ALA A 264 -25.05 8.09 19.53
N ARG A 265 -24.48 7.89 18.34
CA ARG A 265 -24.46 8.87 17.23
C ARG A 265 -25.70 8.83 16.33
N GLN A 266 -26.39 7.69 16.23
CA GLN A 266 -27.73 7.62 15.59
C GLN A 266 -28.83 8.35 16.40
N ARG A 267 -28.54 8.77 17.64
CA ARG A 267 -29.50 9.45 18.54
C ARG A 267 -29.31 10.98 18.62
N THR A 268 -28.38 11.56 17.86
CA THR A 268 -28.09 13.00 17.81
C THR A 268 -28.27 13.54 16.40
#